data_AF-A0A148N880-F1
#
_entry.id   AF-A0A148N880-F1
#
_cell.length_a   1.000
_cell.length_b   1.000
_cell.length_c   1.000
_cell.angle_alpha   90.00
_cell.angle_beta   90.00
_cell.angle_gamma   90.00
#
_symmetry.space_group_name_H-M   'P 1'
#
loop_
_entity.id
_entity.type
_entity.pdbx_description
1 polymer ?
#
loop_
_entity_poly.entity_id
_entity_poly.type
_entity_poly.pdbx_seq_one_letter_code
_entity_poly.pdbx_strand_id
1 'polypeptide(L)'
;MAKRYLKMKQITLSLILLSVSMVSIPVNAQQDRIDAYDAAFTLLDVLVYRPVGIVATIAGTGLFTAMIPLTAIAQIAPPHDAFAKTANILIDGPARYTFRRPVGDSSLARY
;
A
#
# COMPACT_ATOMS: atom_id res chain seq x y z
N MET A 1 -19.83 39.10 -5.90
CA MET A 1 -19.65 37.80 -5.21
C MET A 1 -19.63 36.58 -6.13
N ALA A 2 -20.45 36.51 -7.19
CA ALA A 2 -20.55 35.33 -8.09
C ALA A 2 -19.23 34.85 -8.74
N LYS A 3 -18.33 35.77 -9.11
CA LYS A 3 -17.04 35.43 -9.76
C LYS A 3 -16.08 34.63 -8.86
N ARG A 4 -16.15 34.84 -7.53
CA ARG A 4 -15.33 34.13 -6.53
C ARG A 4 -15.86 32.71 -6.29
N TYR A 5 -17.19 32.56 -6.32
CA TYR A 5 -17.87 31.26 -6.23
C TYR A 5 -17.57 30.36 -7.44
N LEU A 6 -17.57 30.93 -8.65
CA LEU A 6 -17.22 30.20 -9.86
C LEU A 6 -15.76 29.72 -9.86
N LYS A 7 -14.84 30.55 -9.34
CA LYS A 7 -13.41 30.20 -9.19
C LYS A 7 -13.20 29.09 -8.15
N MET A 8 -13.91 29.11 -7.02
CA MET A 8 -13.86 28.03 -6.04
C MET A 8 -14.43 26.72 -6.61
N LYS A 9 -15.56 26.76 -7.34
CA LYS A 9 -16.12 25.56 -7.99
C LYS A 9 -15.13 24.92 -8.96
N GLN A 10 -14.39 25.71 -9.73
CA GLN A 10 -13.34 25.20 -10.63
C GLN A 10 -12.17 24.56 -9.88
N ILE A 11 -11.76 25.13 -8.74
CA ILE A 11 -10.71 24.55 -7.89
C ILE A 11 -11.17 23.20 -7.33
N THR A 12 -12.38 23.11 -6.79
CA THR A 12 -12.90 21.84 -6.26
C THR A 12 -13.02 20.78 -7.35
N LEU A 13 -13.46 21.16 -8.56
CA LEU A 13 -13.59 20.25 -9.70
C LEU A 13 -12.22 19.75 -10.19
N SER A 14 -11.20 20.62 -10.17
CA SER A 14 -9.83 20.25 -10.54
C SER A 14 -9.18 19.30 -9.53
N LEU A 15 -9.47 19.46 -8.22
CA LEU A 15 -9.00 18.55 -7.17
C LEU A 15 -9.59 17.15 -7.34
N ILE A 16 -10.89 17.07 -7.66
CA ILE A 16 -11.56 15.79 -7.91
C ILE A 16 -10.99 15.14 -9.17
N LEU A 17 -10.75 15.90 -10.24
CA LEU A 17 -10.15 15.37 -11.47
C LEU A 17 -8.73 14.82 -11.23
N LEU A 18 -7.93 15.49 -10.41
CA LEU A 18 -6.58 15.06 -10.05
C LEU A 18 -6.57 13.76 -9.22
N SER A 19 -7.57 13.56 -8.35
CA SER A 19 -7.68 12.29 -7.61
C SER A 19 -8.01 11.10 -8.52
N VAL A 20 -8.74 11.32 -9.62
CA VAL A 20 -9.15 10.25 -10.54
C VAL A 20 -7.99 9.79 -11.43
N SER A 21 -7.04 10.67 -11.77
CA SER A 21 -5.90 10.30 -12.62
C SER A 21 -4.87 9.40 -11.92
N MET A 22 -4.90 9.25 -10.60
CA MET A 22 -4.00 8.36 -9.86
C MET A 22 -4.42 6.87 -9.88
N VAL A 23 -5.58 6.53 -10.45
CA VAL A 23 -6.10 5.14 -10.43
C VAL A 23 -5.59 4.27 -11.58
N SER A 24 -4.99 4.86 -12.63
CA SER A 24 -4.57 4.11 -13.83
C SER A 24 -3.08 3.80 -13.82
N ILE A 25 -2.68 2.75 -13.10
CA ILE A 25 -1.39 2.08 -13.31
C ILE A 25 -1.66 0.85 -14.19
N PRO A 26 -1.05 0.72 -15.38
CA PRO A 26 -1.23 -0.48 -16.20
C PRO A 26 -0.65 -1.70 -15.47
N VAL A 27 -1.46 -2.75 -15.35
CA VAL A 27 -1.02 -4.08 -14.92
C VAL A 27 -0.23 -4.70 -16.08
N ASN A 28 1.10 -4.59 -16.03
CA ASN A 28 1.95 -5.43 -16.84
C ASN A 28 2.02 -6.80 -16.19
N ALA A 29 1.36 -7.80 -16.80
CA ALA A 29 1.59 -9.19 -16.46
C ALA A 29 3.03 -9.55 -16.83
N GLN A 30 3.93 -9.60 -15.84
CA GLN A 30 5.28 -10.09 -16.03
C GLN A 30 5.21 -11.61 -16.23
N GLN A 31 5.29 -12.02 -17.50
CA GLN A 31 5.30 -13.40 -17.94
C GLN A 31 6.66 -14.05 -17.65
N ASP A 32 7.01 -14.24 -16.37
CA ASP A 32 8.24 -14.95 -15.99
C ASP A 32 7.93 -16.31 -15.36
N ARG A 33 8.34 -17.34 -16.11
CA ARG A 33 8.51 -18.77 -15.76
C ARG A 33 7.24 -19.55 -15.43
N ILE A 34 6.96 -20.52 -16.30
CA ILE A 34 5.96 -21.59 -16.17
C ILE A 34 6.45 -22.60 -15.12
N ASP A 35 6.62 -22.15 -13.89
CA ASP A 35 6.83 -23.03 -12.74
C ASP A 35 5.50 -23.09 -11.99
N ALA A 36 4.66 -24.08 -12.33
CA ALA A 36 3.45 -24.51 -11.62
C ALA A 36 2.67 -23.43 -10.83
N TYR A 37 2.29 -22.32 -11.48
CA TYR A 37 1.31 -21.41 -10.92
C TYR A 37 -0.04 -22.11 -10.85
N ASP A 38 -0.54 -22.36 -9.64
CA ASP A 38 -1.90 -22.83 -9.45
C ASP A 38 -2.86 -21.70 -9.88
N ALA A 39 -3.64 -21.94 -10.93
CA ALA A 39 -4.60 -20.98 -11.45
C ALA A 39 -5.63 -20.58 -10.38
N ALA A 40 -6.02 -21.50 -9.50
CA ALA A 40 -6.93 -21.20 -8.40
C ALA A 40 -6.28 -20.27 -7.38
N PHE A 41 -5.02 -20.54 -7.02
CA PHE A 41 -4.27 -19.67 -6.11
C PHE A 41 -4.00 -18.29 -6.72
N THR A 42 -3.72 -18.22 -8.01
CA THR A 42 -3.50 -16.96 -8.74
C THR A 42 -4.75 -16.08 -8.73
N LEU A 43 -5.93 -16.66 -8.94
CA LEU A 43 -7.20 -15.95 -8.84
C LEU A 43 -7.49 -15.46 -7.41
N LEU A 44 -7.24 -16.30 -6.41
CA LEU A 44 -7.33 -15.92 -5.00
C LEU A 44 -6.34 -14.80 -4.63
N ASP A 45 -5.12 -14.85 -5.16
CA ASP A 45 -4.09 -13.83 -4.95
C ASP A 45 -4.59 -12.46 -5.43
N VAL A 46 -5.14 -12.41 -6.63
CA VAL A 46 -5.63 -11.16 -7.24
C VAL A 46 -6.92 -10.66 -6.59
N LEU A 47 -7.90 -11.54 -6.37
CA LEU A 47 -9.24 -11.14 -5.95
C LEU A 47 -9.38 -10.95 -4.44
N VAL A 48 -8.57 -11.65 -3.64
CA VAL A 48 -8.72 -11.68 -2.19
C VAL A 48 -7.45 -11.18 -1.49
N TYR A 49 -6.30 -11.83 -1.72
CA TYR A 49 -5.10 -11.53 -0.93
C TYR A 49 -4.54 -10.13 -1.21
N ARG A 50 -4.56 -9.65 -2.47
CA ARG A 50 -4.10 -8.30 -2.81
C ARG A 50 -4.97 -7.20 -2.23
N PRO A 51 -6.32 -7.20 -2.38
CA PRO A 51 -7.17 -6.24 -1.70
C PRO A 51 -6.97 -6.23 -0.18
N VAL A 52 -6.86 -7.41 0.44
CA VAL A 52 -6.57 -7.52 1.88
C VAL A 52 -5.22 -6.89 2.21
N GLY A 53 -4.19 -7.14 1.40
CA GLY A 53 -2.86 -6.56 1.57
C GLY A 53 -2.83 -5.03 1.40
N ILE A 54 -3.62 -4.48 0.47
CA ILE A 54 -3.81 -3.02 0.32
C ILE A 54 -4.43 -2.45 1.60
N VAL A 55 -5.53 -3.06 2.08
CA VAL A 55 -6.21 -2.62 3.31
C VAL A 55 -5.26 -2.71 4.50
N ALA A 56 -4.48 -3.80 4.61
CA ALA A 56 -3.49 -3.97 5.66
C ALA A 56 -2.41 -2.88 5.61
N THR A 57 -1.94 -2.51 4.42
CA THR A 57 -0.94 -1.45 4.25
C THR A 57 -1.49 -0.08 4.65
N ILE A 58 -2.73 0.24 4.25
CA ILE A 58 -3.39 1.50 4.63
C ILE A 58 -3.64 1.54 6.14
N ALA A 59 -4.21 0.47 6.70
CA ALA A 59 -4.48 0.36 8.13
C ALA A 59 -3.19 0.43 8.94
N GLY A 60 -2.14 -0.27 8.50
CA GLY A 60 -0.82 -0.24 9.12
C GLY A 60 -0.16 1.15 9.07
N THR A 61 -0.35 1.89 7.97
CA THR A 61 0.10 3.29 7.85
C THR A 61 -0.66 4.20 8.82
N GLY A 62 -1.98 4.03 8.94
CA GLY A 62 -2.80 4.77 9.91
C GLY A 62 -2.39 4.47 11.35
N LEU A 63 -2.19 3.19 11.68
CA LEU A 63 -1.75 2.75 12.99
C LEU A 63 -0.33 3.26 13.31
N PHE A 64 0.60 3.20 12.35
CA PHE A 64 1.94 3.74 12.50
C PHE A 64 1.89 5.22 12.86
N THR A 65 1.07 6.01 12.15
CA THR A 65 0.88 7.44 12.42
C THR A 65 0.38 7.68 13.85
N ALA A 66 -0.59 6.88 14.32
CA ALA A 66 -1.09 6.97 15.68
C ALA A 66 -0.04 6.55 16.74
N MET A 67 0.85 5.61 16.39
CA MET A 67 1.88 5.07 17.28
C MET A 67 3.15 5.95 17.36
N ILE A 68 3.31 6.97 16.51
CA ILE A 68 4.52 7.82 16.47
C ILE A 68 4.99 8.29 17.85
N PRO A 69 4.13 8.80 18.76
CA PRO A 69 4.59 9.24 20.08
C PRO A 69 5.24 8.10 20.89
N LEU A 70 4.68 6.90 20.82
CA LEU A 70 5.21 5.72 21.49
C LEU A 70 6.51 5.25 20.83
N THR A 71 6.55 5.20 19.49
CA THR A 71 7.73 4.83 18.72
C THR A 71 8.89 5.81 18.97
N ALA A 72 8.60 7.11 19.15
CA ALA A 72 9.59 8.11 19.49
C ALA A 72 10.21 7.89 20.88
N ILE A 73 9.43 7.43 21.86
CA ILE A 73 9.98 7.06 23.18
C ILE A 73 10.85 5.81 23.05
N ALA A 74 10.37 4.78 22.33
CA ALA A 74 11.13 3.54 22.11
C ALA A 74 12.46 3.78 21.36
N GLN A 75 12.51 4.79 20.50
CA GLN A 75 13.69 5.20 19.75
C GLN A 75 14.86 5.67 20.65
N ILE A 76 14.59 6.11 21.88
CA ILE A 76 15.62 6.61 22.81
C ILE A 76 16.56 5.48 23.25
N ALA A 77 16.08 4.25 23.33
CA ALA A 77 16.91 3.10 23.70
C ALA A 77 17.77 2.64 22.50
N PRO A 78 19.04 2.24 22.72
CA PRO A 78 19.79 1.49 21.72
C PRO A 78 18.99 0.24 21.29
N PRO A 79 18.96 -0.12 20.00
CA PRO A 79 19.84 0.34 18.92
C PRO A 79 19.32 1.54 18.10
N HIS A 80 18.32 2.29 18.59
CA HIS A 80 17.74 3.45 17.89
C HIS A 80 17.16 3.10 16.50
N ASP A 81 16.53 1.94 16.38
CA ASP A 81 15.92 1.46 15.13
C ASP A 81 14.40 1.33 15.24
N ALA A 82 13.78 1.86 16.30
CA ALA A 82 12.37 1.67 16.60
C ALA A 82 11.47 2.13 15.44
N PHE A 83 11.75 3.30 14.86
CA PHE A 83 11.00 3.77 13.68
C PHE A 83 11.13 2.83 12.48
N ALA A 84 12.35 2.41 12.16
CA ALA A 84 12.61 1.52 11.03
C ALA A 84 11.91 0.17 11.24
N LYS A 85 11.97 -0.38 12.46
CA LYS A 85 11.37 -1.66 12.81
C LYS A 85 9.85 -1.61 12.79
N THR A 86 9.24 -0.58 13.39
CA THR A 86 7.79 -0.42 13.40
C THR A 86 7.25 -0.17 12.00
N ALA A 87 7.90 0.68 11.21
CA ALA A 87 7.52 0.90 9.81
C ALA A 87 7.71 -0.36 8.96
N ASN A 88 8.77 -1.13 9.21
CA ASN A 88 9.00 -2.38 8.49
C ASN A 88 7.87 -3.40 8.76
N ILE A 89 7.42 -3.52 10.01
CA ILE A 89 6.36 -4.47 10.38
C ILE A 89 4.99 -3.99 9.89
N LEU A 90 4.64 -2.72 10.11
CA LEU A 90 3.29 -2.23 9.86
C LEU A 90 3.05 -1.80 8.41
N ILE A 91 4.09 -1.40 7.69
CA ILE A 91 3.97 -0.80 6.35
C ILE A 91 4.72 -1.64 5.32
N ASP A 92 6.03 -1.83 5.50
CA ASP A 92 6.87 -2.48 4.47
C ASP A 92 6.51 -3.95 4.28
N GLY A 93 6.30 -4.70 5.36
CA GLY A 93 5.87 -6.11 5.31
C GLY A 93 4.61 -6.34 4.47
N PRO A 94 3.46 -5.73 4.83
CA PRO A 94 2.25 -5.85 4.02
C PRO A 94 2.41 -5.25 2.62
N ALA A 95 3.14 -4.14 2.45
CA ALA A 95 3.36 -3.54 1.13
C ALA A 95 4.19 -4.43 0.21
N ARG A 96 5.24 -5.10 0.71
CA ARG A 96 6.05 -6.05 -0.07
C ARG A 96 5.23 -7.24 -0.51
N TYR A 97 4.45 -7.81 0.40
CA TYR A 97 3.54 -8.90 0.09
C TYR A 97 2.53 -8.51 -1.00
N THR A 98 2.06 -7.26 -0.98
CA THR A 98 1.00 -6.78 -1.87
C THR A 98 1.51 -6.33 -3.23
N PHE A 99 2.62 -5.59 -3.27
CA PHE A 99 3.06 -4.85 -4.47
C PHE A 99 4.34 -5.41 -5.10
N ARG A 100 5.22 -6.06 -4.32
CA ARG A 100 6.49 -6.59 -4.85
C ARG A 100 6.42 -8.08 -5.16
N ARG A 101 5.54 -8.83 -4.49
CA ARG A 101 5.39 -10.27 -4.70
C ARG A 101 4.78 -10.58 -6.07
N PRO A 102 5.39 -11.48 -6.87
CA PRO A 102 4.84 -11.96 -8.13
C PRO A 102 3.43 -12.54 -7.96
N VAL A 103 2.59 -12.35 -8.97
CA VAL A 103 1.19 -12.76 -8.94
C VAL A 103 1.08 -14.27 -8.93
N GLY A 104 0.48 -14.82 -7.87
CA GLY A 104 0.24 -16.26 -7.68
C GLY A 104 1.34 -17.02 -6.92
N ASP A 105 2.33 -16.34 -6.35
CA ASP A 105 3.61 -16.95 -5.91
C ASP A 105 3.47 -18.00 -4.78
N SER A 106 2.46 -18.05 -3.93
CA SER A 106 2.35 -18.93 -2.73
C SER A 106 3.50 -18.95 -1.69
N SER A 107 4.75 -18.59 -2.00
CA SER A 107 5.84 -18.55 -1.01
C SER A 107 5.68 -17.32 -0.10
N LEU A 108 5.35 -17.58 1.17
CA LEU A 108 5.19 -16.53 2.19
C LEU A 108 6.51 -16.19 2.90
N ALA A 109 7.51 -17.07 2.80
CA ALA A 109 8.70 -17.03 3.67
C ALA A 109 9.94 -16.38 3.02
N ARG A 110 9.86 -15.89 1.77
CA ARG A 110 11.02 -15.41 1.00
C ARG A 110 11.14 -13.88 0.86
N TYR A 111 10.21 -13.09 1.41
CA TYR A 111 10.13 -11.64 1.13
C TYR A 111 9.77 -10.77 2.35
#